data_AF-A0A8T6EMK4-F1
#
_entry.id   AF-A0A8T6EMK4-F1
#
_cell.length_a   1.000
_cell.length_b   1.000
_cell.length_c   1.000
_cell.angle_alpha   90.00
_cell.angle_beta   90.00
_cell.angle_gamma   90.00
#
_symmetry.space_group_name_H-M   'P 1'
#
loop_
_entity.id
_entity.type
_entity.pdbx_description
1 polymer ?
#
loop_
_entity_poly.entity_id
_entity_poly.type
_entity_poly.pdbx_seq_one_letter_code
_entity_poly.pdbx_strand_id
1 'polypeptide(L)'
;MSAEQPDWREFLHLDEAALLRQCDFDRFRASGPGGQKRNVTDSAVRLRHRPSGLSAEANESRSQHENRARALRRLRHAIALRLRTPVDVEGYAPAPELAAARTTQRRLALGRRDARYPAALAALFDLLAASGW
;
A
#
# COMPACT_ATOMS: atom_id res chain seq x y z
N MET A 1 24.71 -15.87 9.12
CA MET A 1 24.00 -15.99 7.83
C MET A 1 22.96 -14.88 7.80
N SER A 2 23.32 -13.70 7.30
CA SER A 2 22.34 -12.61 7.14
C SER A 2 21.37 -13.04 6.06
N ALA A 3 20.11 -13.29 6.43
CA ALA A 3 19.05 -13.37 5.44
C ALA A 3 19.03 -12.01 4.71
N GLU A 4 19.27 -12.01 3.40
CA GLU A 4 18.90 -10.89 2.55
C GLU A 4 17.42 -10.61 2.81
N GLN A 5 17.15 -9.52 3.53
CA GLN A 5 15.78 -9.08 3.71
C GLN A 5 15.31 -8.57 2.35
N PRO A 6 14.24 -9.12 1.78
CA PRO A 6 13.75 -8.67 0.49
C PRO A 6 13.45 -7.17 0.55
N ASP A 7 13.80 -6.45 -0.51
CA ASP A 7 13.47 -5.04 -0.61
C ASP A 7 11.95 -4.90 -0.57
N TRP A 8 11.44 -4.28 0.50
CA TRP A 8 10.01 -4.15 0.72
C TRP A 8 9.32 -3.35 -0.39
N ARG A 9 10.08 -2.60 -1.20
CA ARG A 9 9.58 -1.91 -2.39
C ARG A 9 8.98 -2.89 -3.39
N GLU A 10 9.52 -4.11 -3.50
CA GLU A 10 8.98 -5.16 -4.37
C GLU A 10 7.50 -5.41 -4.09
N PHE A 11 7.07 -5.32 -2.82
CA PHE A 11 5.66 -5.49 -2.43
C PHE A 11 4.72 -4.48 -3.08
N LEU A 12 5.23 -3.30 -3.47
CA LEU A 12 4.44 -2.28 -4.16
C LEU A 12 4.26 -2.58 -5.65
N HIS A 13 5.09 -3.44 -6.23
CA HIS A 13 5.05 -3.83 -7.64
C HIS A 13 4.35 -5.17 -7.87
N LEU A 14 4.17 -5.99 -6.83
CA LEU A 14 3.40 -7.23 -6.91
C LEU A 14 2.00 -6.98 -7.49
N ASP A 15 1.44 -7.96 -8.19
CA ASP A 15 0.02 -7.94 -8.54
C ASP A 15 -0.87 -8.19 -7.30
N GLU A 16 -2.20 -8.05 -7.46
CA GLU A 16 -3.14 -8.28 -6.35
C GLU A 16 -3.05 -9.71 -5.78
N ALA A 17 -2.98 -10.72 -6.64
CA ALA A 17 -2.98 -12.11 -6.22
C ALA A 17 -1.69 -12.46 -5.46
N ALA A 18 -0.54 -11.98 -5.93
CA ALA A 18 0.76 -12.16 -5.31
C ALA A 18 0.84 -11.49 -3.94
N LEU A 19 0.38 -10.25 -3.83
CA LEU A 19 0.35 -9.54 -2.55
C LEU A 19 -0.61 -10.21 -1.56
N LEU A 20 -1.77 -10.68 -2.02
CA LEU A 20 -2.72 -11.40 -1.19
C LEU A 20 -2.18 -12.76 -0.71
N ARG A 21 -1.40 -13.48 -1.53
CA ARG A 21 -0.74 -14.73 -1.11
C ARG A 21 0.17 -14.52 0.09
N GLN A 22 0.73 -13.31 0.28
CA GLN A 22 1.59 -12.94 1.41
C GLN A 22 0.82 -12.40 2.61
N CYS A 23 -0.50 -12.28 2.51
CA CYS A 23 -1.35 -11.75 3.58
C CYS A 23 -2.09 -12.86 4.33
N ASP A 24 -2.31 -12.65 5.63
CA ASP A 24 -3.35 -13.33 6.39
C ASP A 24 -4.66 -12.59 6.13
N PHE A 25 -5.69 -13.36 5.77
CA PHE A 25 -6.98 -12.85 5.32
C PHE A 25 -8.07 -13.20 6.33
N ASP A 26 -8.61 -12.19 7.00
CA ASP A 26 -9.68 -12.35 7.98
C ASP A 26 -10.97 -11.66 7.51
N ARG A 27 -12.10 -12.33 7.76
CA ARG A 27 -13.44 -11.76 7.57
C ARG A 27 -14.10 -11.56 8.92
N PHE A 28 -14.78 -10.44 9.08
CA PHE A 28 -15.47 -10.12 10.32
C PHE A 28 -16.75 -9.32 10.05
N ARG A 29 -17.58 -9.21 11.08
CA ARG A 29 -18.77 -8.35 11.04
C ARG A 29 -18.34 -6.92 11.37
N ALA A 30 -18.77 -5.97 10.56
CA ALA A 30 -18.48 -4.57 10.83
C ALA A 30 -19.12 -4.15 12.16
N SER A 31 -18.33 -3.58 13.07
CA SER A 31 -18.82 -2.98 14.31
C SER A 31 -19.02 -1.47 14.14
N GLY A 32 -20.12 -0.92 14.65
CA GLY A 32 -20.35 0.53 14.75
C GLY A 32 -21.79 0.96 14.41
N PRO A 33 -22.10 2.27 14.48
CA PRO A 33 -23.42 2.80 14.14
C PRO A 33 -23.70 2.56 12.66
N GLY A 34 -24.52 1.54 12.40
CA GLY A 34 -24.92 1.08 11.07
C GLY A 34 -26.23 0.31 11.22
N GLY A 35 -27.11 0.42 10.21
CA GLY A 35 -28.40 -0.27 10.23
C GLY A 35 -28.25 -1.79 10.32
N GLN A 36 -29.35 -2.48 10.64
CA GLN A 36 -29.41 -3.93 10.89
C GLN A 36 -28.65 -4.77 9.86
N LYS A 37 -28.67 -4.40 8.57
CA LYS A 37 -27.97 -5.13 7.50
C LYS A 37 -26.43 -5.07 7.59
N ARG A 38 -25.83 -4.01 8.13
CA ARG A 38 -24.36 -3.87 8.22
C ARG A 38 -23.75 -4.77 9.29
N ASN A 39 -24.54 -5.09 10.33
CA ASN A 39 -24.07 -5.82 11.51
C ASN A 39 -24.30 -7.33 11.41
N VAL A 40 -25.02 -7.81 10.38
CA VAL A 40 -25.37 -9.23 10.22
C VAL A 40 -24.43 -9.95 9.26
N THR A 41 -23.97 -9.28 8.20
CA THR A 41 -23.10 -9.88 7.18
C THR A 41 -21.62 -9.72 7.53
N ASP A 42 -20.85 -10.80 7.36
CA ASP A 42 -19.39 -10.88 7.46
C ASP A 42 -18.70 -10.27 6.22
N SER A 43 -19.10 -9.06 5.83
CA SER A 43 -18.55 -8.38 4.65
C SER A 43 -17.25 -7.63 4.92
N ALA A 44 -16.90 -7.36 6.18
CA ALA A 44 -15.67 -6.63 6.52
C ALA A 44 -14.44 -7.53 6.32
N VAL A 45 -13.35 -6.94 5.83
CA VAL A 45 -12.11 -7.62 5.51
C VAL A 45 -10.95 -6.98 6.26
N ARG A 46 -10.10 -7.81 6.85
CA ARG A 46 -8.80 -7.43 7.39
C ARG A 46 -7.71 -8.22 6.69
N LEU A 47 -6.65 -7.52 6.31
CA LEU A 47 -5.44 -8.08 5.71
C LEU A 47 -4.27 -7.78 6.63
N ARG A 48 -3.44 -8.79 6.92
CA ARG A 48 -2.15 -8.62 7.58
C ARG A 48 -1.05 -9.12 6.66
N HIS A 49 -0.18 -8.24 6.19
CA HIS A 49 0.95 -8.63 5.35
C HIS A 49 2.04 -9.25 6.21
N ARG A 50 2.31 -10.55 6.04
CA ARG A 50 3.27 -11.28 6.89
C ARG A 50 4.69 -10.71 6.79
N PRO A 51 5.25 -10.44 5.59
CA PRO A 51 6.61 -9.93 5.48
C PRO A 51 6.82 -8.53 6.09
N SER A 52 5.87 -7.61 5.92
CA SER A 52 6.01 -6.24 6.46
C SER A 52 5.47 -6.06 7.87
N GLY A 53 4.70 -7.03 8.39
CA GLY A 53 4.00 -6.92 9.67
C GLY A 53 2.86 -5.89 9.71
N LEU A 54 2.57 -5.21 8.59
CA LEU A 54 1.52 -4.18 8.52
C LEU A 54 0.15 -4.79 8.25
N SER A 55 -0.88 -4.19 8.83
CA SER A 55 -2.28 -4.57 8.61
C SER A 55 -3.12 -3.43 8.07
N ALA A 56 -4.16 -3.77 7.31
CA ALA A 56 -5.18 -2.85 6.83
C ALA A 56 -6.56 -3.53 6.81
N GLU A 57 -7.61 -2.76 7.03
CA GLU A 57 -8.98 -3.27 7.02
C GLU A 57 -9.93 -2.36 6.22
N ALA A 58 -11.05 -2.92 5.80
CA ALA A 58 -12.11 -2.22 5.07
C ALA A 58 -13.49 -2.85 5.35
N ASN A 59 -14.48 -2.01 5.58
CA ASN A 59 -15.84 -2.39 5.97
C ASN A 59 -16.91 -1.45 5.40
N GLU A 60 -16.58 -0.65 4.39
CA GLU A 60 -17.44 0.40 3.85
C GLU A 60 -18.55 -0.14 2.95
N SER A 61 -18.30 -1.25 2.25
CA SER A 61 -19.27 -1.87 1.35
C SER A 61 -19.96 -3.09 1.99
N ARG A 62 -21.16 -3.38 1.48
CA ARG A 62 -21.83 -4.67 1.68
C ARG A 62 -21.14 -5.83 0.95
N SER A 63 -20.29 -5.53 -0.05
CA SER A 63 -19.54 -6.53 -0.82
C SER A 63 -18.18 -6.80 -0.20
N GLN A 64 -17.94 -8.06 0.16
CA GLN A 64 -16.64 -8.52 0.66
C GLN A 64 -15.54 -8.37 -0.41
N HIS A 65 -15.86 -8.53 -1.70
CA HIS A 65 -14.89 -8.31 -2.79
C HIS A 65 -14.44 -6.85 -2.87
N GLU A 66 -15.39 -5.90 -2.80
CA GLU A 66 -15.06 -4.47 -2.79
C GLU A 66 -14.25 -4.08 -1.55
N ASN A 67 -14.59 -4.64 -0.38
CA ASN A 67 -13.84 -4.41 0.84
C ASN A 67 -12.43 -5.01 0.74
N ARG A 68 -12.25 -6.19 0.15
CA ARG A 68 -10.92 -6.76 -0.12
C ARG A 68 -10.06 -5.83 -0.98
N ALA A 69 -10.60 -5.32 -2.09
CA ALA A 69 -9.89 -4.40 -2.96
C ALA A 69 -9.51 -3.08 -2.24
N ARG A 70 -10.40 -2.57 -1.38
CA ARG A 70 -10.13 -1.38 -0.55
C ARG A 70 -9.07 -1.63 0.51
N ALA A 71 -9.15 -2.75 1.23
CA ALA A 71 -8.16 -3.16 2.23
C ALA A 71 -6.77 -3.33 1.59
N LEU A 72 -6.70 -3.95 0.42
CA LEU A 72 -5.45 -4.13 -0.32
C LEU A 72 -4.84 -2.80 -0.76
N ARG A 73 -5.67 -1.88 -1.28
CA ARG A 73 -5.21 -0.52 -1.59
C ARG A 73 -4.66 0.16 -0.34
N ARG A 74 -5.36 0.11 0.79
CA ARG A 74 -4.90 0.68 2.06
C ARG A 74 -3.58 0.08 2.53
N LEU A 75 -3.43 -1.24 2.37
CA LEU A 75 -2.21 -1.96 2.71
C LEU A 75 -1.00 -1.45 1.92
N ARG A 76 -1.14 -1.24 0.60
CA ARG A 76 -0.07 -0.65 -0.22
C ARG A 76 0.32 0.75 0.23
N HIS A 77 -0.66 1.58 0.59
CA HIS A 77 -0.37 2.92 1.13
C HIS A 77 0.33 2.83 2.48
N ALA A 78 -0.09 1.90 3.35
CA ALA A 78 0.56 1.68 4.63
C ALA A 78 2.03 1.25 4.47
N ILE A 79 2.31 0.34 3.52
CA ILE A 79 3.68 -0.08 3.17
C ILE A 79 4.49 1.13 2.71
N ALA A 80 4.00 1.88 1.72
CA ALA A 80 4.70 3.06 1.19
C ALA A 80 4.93 4.17 2.22
N LEU A 81 4.01 4.34 3.17
CA LEU A 81 4.09 5.39 4.19
C LEU A 81 4.94 5.02 5.40
N ARG A 82 5.13 3.73 5.70
CA ARG A 82 5.77 3.29 6.96
C ARG A 82 7.14 2.67 6.77
N LEU A 83 7.37 2.01 5.64
CA LEU A 83 8.67 1.40 5.36
C LEU A 83 9.55 2.39 4.63
N ARG A 84 10.86 2.37 4.92
CA ARG A 84 11.83 3.27 4.34
C ARG A 84 13.03 2.49 3.84
N THR A 85 13.58 2.96 2.73
CA THR A 85 14.85 2.50 2.20
C THR A 85 15.82 3.68 2.22
N PRO A 86 17.01 3.55 2.82
CA PRO A 86 18.04 4.57 2.74
C PRO A 86 18.35 4.87 1.27
N VAL A 87 18.40 6.15 0.92
CA VAL A 87 18.70 6.62 -0.43
C VAL A 87 19.88 7.57 -0.35
N ASP A 88 20.84 7.41 -1.27
CA ASP A 88 21.88 8.39 -1.48
C ASP A 88 21.32 9.56 -2.30
N VAL A 89 21.40 10.77 -1.74
CA VAL A 89 20.84 11.99 -2.34
C VAL A 89 21.74 12.50 -3.47
N GLU A 90 23.06 12.37 -3.36
CA GLU A 90 24.00 12.94 -4.34
C GLU A 90 23.92 12.22 -5.70
N GLY A 91 23.68 10.91 -5.66
CA GLY A 91 23.51 10.05 -6.83
C GLY A 91 22.06 9.68 -7.17
N TYR A 92 21.06 10.36 -6.59
CA TYR A 92 19.68 9.87 -6.70
C TYR A 92 19.15 9.87 -8.14
N ALA A 93 18.79 8.68 -8.61
CA ALA A 93 17.96 8.49 -9.78
C ALA A 93 16.52 8.17 -9.35
N PRO A 94 15.51 8.89 -9.86
CA PRO A 94 14.12 8.60 -9.52
C PRO A 94 13.72 7.20 -9.96
N ALA A 95 12.99 6.50 -9.09
CA ALA A 95 12.34 5.24 -9.45
C ALA A 95 11.56 5.42 -10.76
N PRO A 96 11.54 4.40 -11.64
CA PRO A 96 10.95 4.52 -12.98
C PRO A 96 9.49 4.97 -12.95
N GLU A 97 8.75 4.65 -11.90
CA GLU A 97 7.37 5.09 -11.68
C GLU A 97 7.26 6.60 -11.48
N LEU A 98 8.18 7.17 -10.69
CA LEU A 98 8.24 8.60 -10.44
C LEU A 98 8.73 9.35 -11.68
N ALA A 99 9.70 8.78 -12.40
CA ALA A 99 10.18 9.32 -13.67
C ALA A 99 9.06 9.34 -14.72
N ALA A 100 8.31 8.24 -14.87
CA ALA A 100 7.19 8.12 -15.81
C ALA A 100 5.95 8.93 -15.39
N ALA A 101 5.83 9.25 -14.11
CA ALA A 101 4.78 10.13 -13.59
C ALA A 101 5.04 11.61 -13.87
N ARG A 102 6.29 12.00 -14.12
CA ARG A 102 6.67 13.41 -14.28
C ARG A 102 6.21 13.93 -15.64
N THR A 103 5.39 14.97 -15.64
CA THR A 103 5.00 15.68 -16.84
C THR A 103 6.07 16.67 -17.28
N THR A 104 5.98 17.14 -18.52
CA THR A 104 6.83 18.21 -19.09
C THR A 104 6.79 19.51 -18.28
N GLN A 105 5.69 19.75 -17.56
CA GLN A 105 5.50 20.91 -16.68
C GLN A 105 6.02 20.72 -15.25
N ARG A 106 6.88 19.72 -14.99
CA ARG A 106 7.37 19.37 -13.64
C ARG A 106 6.25 19.04 -12.64
N ARG A 107 5.09 18.57 -13.12
CA ARG A 107 3.99 18.08 -12.26
C ARG A 107 4.01 16.56 -12.23
N LEU A 108 3.49 15.96 -11.17
CA LEU A 108 3.24 14.52 -11.12
C LEU A 108 1.83 14.22 -11.64
N ALA A 109 1.73 13.53 -12.77
CA ALA A 109 0.47 13.00 -13.30
C ALA A 109 0.11 11.68 -12.61
N LEU A 110 -0.07 11.72 -11.29
CA LEU A 110 -0.45 10.56 -10.48
C LEU A 110 -1.80 10.82 -9.80
N GLY A 111 -2.83 10.13 -10.26
CA GLY A 111 -4.12 10.10 -9.57
C GLY A 111 -4.09 9.16 -8.37
N ARG A 112 -4.98 9.38 -7.39
CA ARG A 112 -5.13 8.49 -6.21
C ARG A 112 -5.52 7.04 -6.55
N ARG A 113 -6.00 6.81 -7.77
CA ARG A 113 -6.38 5.48 -8.30
C ARG A 113 -5.28 4.87 -9.18
N ASP A 114 -4.20 5.60 -9.46
CA ASP A 114 -3.08 5.10 -10.25
C ASP A 114 -2.33 4.02 -9.44
N ALA A 115 -2.04 2.88 -10.08
CA ALA A 115 -1.32 1.78 -9.45
C ALA A 115 0.12 2.17 -9.07
N ARG A 116 0.70 3.16 -9.76
CA ARG A 116 2.06 3.68 -9.49
C ARG A 116 2.10 4.60 -8.26
N TYR A 117 0.95 5.07 -7.79
CA TYR A 117 0.88 6.07 -6.72
C TYR A 117 1.60 5.63 -5.42
N PRO A 118 1.43 4.40 -4.90
CA PRO A 118 2.15 3.96 -3.71
C PRO A 118 3.67 3.90 -3.90
N ALA A 119 4.15 3.42 -5.06
CA ALA A 119 5.58 3.33 -5.35
C ALA A 119 6.23 4.72 -5.48
N ALA A 120 5.55 5.64 -6.16
CA ALA A 120 6.00 7.03 -6.24
C ALA A 120 6.01 7.73 -4.88
N LEU A 121 5.01 7.44 -4.03
CA LEU A 121 4.94 7.96 -2.66
C LEU A 121 6.12 7.45 -1.82
N ALA A 122 6.41 6.15 -1.88
CA ALA A 122 7.56 5.55 -1.20
C ALA A 122 8.88 6.25 -1.59
N ALA A 123 9.13 6.39 -2.90
CA ALA A 123 10.33 7.06 -3.40
C ALA A 123 10.48 8.52 -2.93
N LEU A 124 9.37 9.26 -2.91
CA LEU A 124 9.38 10.63 -2.39
C LEU A 124 9.71 10.67 -0.89
N PHE A 125 9.11 9.79 -0.09
CA PHE A 125 9.33 9.80 1.35
C PHE A 125 10.72 9.30 1.75
N ASP A 126 11.30 8.37 0.99
CA ASP A 126 12.69 7.96 1.19
C ASP A 126 13.66 9.12 0.95
N LEU A 127 13.42 9.89 -0.12
CA LEU A 127 14.20 11.10 -0.41
C LEU A 127 14.10 12.14 0.69
N LEU A 128 12.87 12.41 1.15
CA LEU A 128 12.65 13.37 2.24
C LEU A 128 13.39 12.93 3.50
N ALA A 129 13.31 11.65 3.86
CA ALA A 129 14.03 11.10 5.00
C ALA A 129 15.56 11.20 4.84
N ALA A 130 16.08 10.93 3.64
CA ALA A 130 17.51 11.04 3.35
C ALA A 130 18.02 12.49 3.35
N SER A 131 17.16 13.45 2.99
CA SER A 131 17.47 14.88 3.00
C SER A 131 17.47 15.54 4.39
N GLY A 132 17.16 14.78 5.46
CA GLY A 132 17.16 15.28 6.83
C GLY A 132 16.02 16.25 7.16
N TRP A 133 14.88 16.12 6.48
CA TRP A 133 13.65 16.88 6.77
C TRP A 133 12.84 16.27 7.92
#